data_AF-A0A537T3S6-F1
#
_entry.id   AF-A0A537T3S6-F1
#
_cell.length_a   1.000
_cell.length_b   1.000
_cell.length_c   1.000
_cell.angle_alpha   90.00
_cell.angle_beta   90.00
_cell.angle_gamma   90.00
#
_symmetry.space_group_name_H-M   'P 1'
#
loop_
_entity.id
_entity.type
_entity.pdbx_description
1 polymer ?
#
loop_
_entity_poly.entity_id
_entity_poly.type
_entity_poly.pdbx_seq_one_letter_code
_entity_poly.pdbx_strand_id
1 'polypeptide(L)'
;MSPETRLKLGVALLILGLIMPAGTLAVAGTNWPLAVKTVLSSILLFGFEIMIIPAVALMGKDNFDRIWAGAMRHLKTLKPAGGVSKRRYTIGLCMLVVPALYAWIASYAPSWLPEDYVLRVWVNLGLDVVTLASLFVLGGDFWDKVRALFLHDARVVSPS
;
A
#
# COMPACT_ATOMS: atom_id res chain seq x y z
N MET A 1 31.10 16.86 -2.92
CA MET A 1 30.07 16.43 -3.88
C MET A 1 29.37 17.65 -4.42
N SER A 2 29.07 17.70 -5.73
CA SER A 2 28.27 18.78 -6.31
C SER A 2 26.80 18.69 -5.82
N PRO A 3 26.06 19.82 -5.79
CA PRO A 3 24.66 19.85 -5.40
C PRO A 3 23.78 18.89 -6.22
N GLU A 4 24.05 18.76 -7.52
CA GLU A 4 23.31 17.85 -8.41
C GLU A 4 23.52 16.38 -8.06
N THR A 5 24.74 15.96 -7.73
CA THR A 5 25.03 14.57 -7.35
C THR A 5 24.34 14.22 -6.03
N ARG A 6 24.29 15.16 -5.07
CA ARG A 6 23.56 14.97 -3.81
C ARG A 6 22.06 14.77 -4.04
N LEU A 7 21.46 15.56 -4.93
CA LEU A 7 20.06 15.42 -5.31
C LEU A 7 19.79 14.07 -5.99
N LYS A 8 20.60 13.69 -6.98
CA LYS A 8 20.46 12.40 -7.68
C LYS A 8 20.60 11.22 -6.72
N LEU A 9 21.54 11.28 -5.78
CA LEU A 9 21.74 10.22 -4.79
C LEU A 9 20.54 10.13 -3.82
N GLY A 10 20.02 11.27 -3.34
CA GLY A 10 18.84 11.29 -2.49
C GLY A 10 17.60 10.72 -3.20
N VAL A 11 17.38 11.08 -4.47
CA VAL A 11 16.30 10.49 -5.29
C VAL A 11 16.51 8.99 -5.48
N ALA A 12 17.73 8.55 -5.78
CA ALA A 12 18.05 7.13 -5.93
C ALA A 12 17.76 6.33 -4.64
N LEU A 13 18.08 6.90 -3.47
CA LEU A 13 17.77 6.28 -2.18
C LEU A 13 16.27 6.20 -1.92
N LEU A 14 15.48 7.22 -2.29
CA LEU A 14 14.01 7.14 -2.19
C LEU A 14 13.44 6.03 -3.07
N ILE A 15 13.89 5.95 -4.32
CA ILE A 15 13.45 4.92 -5.27
C ILE A 15 13.86 3.53 -4.77
N LEU A 16 15.10 3.39 -4.29
CA LEU A 16 15.60 2.14 -3.72
C LEU A 16 14.76 1.73 -2.51
N GLY A 17 14.56 2.63 -1.56
CA GLY A 17 13.72 2.38 -0.38
C GLY A 17 12.29 1.96 -0.75
N LEU A 18 11.72 2.55 -1.80
CA LEU A 18 10.37 2.21 -2.27
C LEU A 18 10.30 0.79 -2.87
N ILE A 19 11.38 0.33 -3.50
CA ILE A 19 11.46 -1.00 -4.13
C ILE A 19 11.82 -2.10 -3.10
N MET A 20 12.55 -1.75 -2.04
CA MET A 20 13.04 -2.72 -1.04
C MET A 20 11.97 -3.66 -0.46
N PRO A 21 10.74 -3.21 -0.09
CA PRO A 21 9.71 -4.11 0.42
C PRO A 21 9.33 -5.22 -0.57
N ALA A 22 9.41 -4.98 -1.88
CA ALA A 22 9.16 -6.02 -2.88
C ALA A 22 10.21 -7.14 -2.84
N GLY A 23 11.44 -6.84 -2.38
CA GLY A 23 12.50 -7.81 -2.16
C GLY A 23 12.15 -8.88 -1.12
N THR A 24 11.19 -8.62 -0.22
CA THR A 24 10.69 -9.64 0.73
C THR A 24 10.11 -10.86 0.02
N LEU A 25 9.46 -10.66 -1.13
CA LEU A 25 8.91 -11.75 -1.96
C LEU A 25 10.04 -12.61 -2.55
N ALA A 26 11.14 -11.97 -2.96
CA ALA A 26 12.32 -12.68 -3.46
C ALA A 26 12.97 -13.51 -2.34
N VAL A 27 13.11 -12.95 -1.13
CA VAL A 27 13.66 -13.68 0.03
C VAL A 27 12.77 -14.86 0.43
N ALA A 28 11.45 -14.69 0.37
CA ALA A 28 10.48 -15.73 0.72
C ALA A 28 10.70 -17.03 -0.10
N GLY A 29 10.98 -16.90 -1.40
CA GLY A 29 11.21 -18.01 -2.33
C GLY A 29 12.58 -18.70 -2.22
N THR A 30 13.52 -18.21 -1.41
CA THR A 30 14.84 -18.85 -1.22
C THR A 30 14.75 -20.09 -0.32
N ASN A 31 15.76 -20.96 -0.29
CA ASN A 31 15.86 -22.05 0.69
C ASN A 31 16.75 -21.68 1.90
N TRP A 32 16.85 -20.39 2.24
CA TRP A 32 17.69 -19.93 3.34
C TRP A 32 17.13 -20.29 4.73
N PRO A 33 18.00 -20.36 5.76
CA PRO A 33 17.57 -20.59 7.13
C PRO A 33 16.51 -19.57 7.57
N LEU A 34 15.50 -20.02 8.33
CA LEU A 34 14.37 -19.20 8.75
C LEU A 34 14.83 -17.91 9.46
N ALA A 35 15.82 -18.01 10.35
CA ALA A 35 16.37 -16.85 11.06
C ALA A 35 16.88 -15.76 10.09
N VAL A 36 17.60 -16.16 9.03
CA VAL A 36 18.15 -15.25 8.02
C VAL A 36 17.02 -14.64 7.19
N LYS A 37 16.04 -15.45 6.76
CA LYS A 37 14.88 -14.95 6.02
C LYS A 37 14.10 -13.91 6.80
N THR A 38 13.83 -14.16 8.08
CA THR A 38 13.06 -13.26 8.93
C THR A 38 13.78 -11.92 9.11
N VAL A 39 15.08 -11.94 9.41
CA VAL A 39 15.88 -10.72 9.57
C VAL A 39 16.00 -9.93 8.27
N LEU A 40 16.26 -10.58 7.15
CA LEU A 40 16.35 -9.89 5.86
C LEU A 40 15.00 -9.35 5.41
N SER A 41 13.92 -10.11 5.62
CA SER A 41 12.58 -9.67 5.23
C SER A 41 12.13 -8.46 6.05
N SER A 42 12.48 -8.38 7.34
CA SER A 42 12.15 -7.21 8.15
C SER A 42 12.93 -5.97 7.71
N ILE A 43 14.23 -6.09 7.44
CA ILE A 43 15.04 -4.98 6.90
C ILE A 43 14.49 -4.48 5.55
N LEU A 44 14.13 -5.41 4.67
CA LEU A 44 13.56 -5.08 3.36
C LEU A 44 12.18 -4.44 3.48
N LEU A 45 11.32 -4.95 4.37
CA LEU A 45 9.98 -4.42 4.63
C LEU A 45 10.02 -2.96 5.11
N PHE A 46 10.95 -2.62 6.01
CA PHE A 46 11.15 -1.26 6.51
C PHE A 46 12.19 -0.46 5.69
N GLY A 47 12.53 -0.94 4.49
CA GLY A 47 13.59 -0.33 3.68
C GLY A 47 13.30 1.12 3.31
N PHE A 48 12.03 1.49 3.09
CA PHE A 48 11.66 2.86 2.77
C PHE A 48 11.92 3.81 3.94
N GLU A 49 11.50 3.44 5.15
CA GLU A 49 11.69 4.18 6.39
C GLU A 49 13.17 4.32 6.74
N ILE A 50 13.98 3.29 6.47
CA ILE A 50 15.42 3.34 6.71
C ILE A 50 16.10 4.27 5.69
N MET A 51 15.71 4.23 4.41
CA MET A 51 16.37 4.98 3.34
C MET A 51 15.93 6.45 3.24
N ILE A 52 14.73 6.80 3.72
CA ILE A 52 14.24 8.18 3.66
C ILE A 52 15.12 9.13 4.49
N ILE A 53 15.65 8.68 5.62
CA ILE A 53 16.50 9.48 6.52
C ILE A 53 17.78 9.96 5.81
N PRO A 54 18.66 9.07 5.30
CA PRO A 54 19.84 9.50 4.56
C PRO A 54 19.48 10.22 3.24
N ALA A 55 18.37 9.85 2.59
CA ALA A 55 17.93 10.54 1.38
C ALA A 55 17.64 12.03 1.63
N VAL A 56 16.85 12.34 2.67
CA VAL A 56 16.53 13.72 3.07
C VAL A 56 17.78 14.47 3.50
N ALA A 57 18.67 13.82 4.27
CA ALA A 57 19.94 14.42 4.69
C ALA A 57 20.83 14.81 3.48
N LEU A 58 20.87 13.98 2.45
CA LEU A 58 21.68 14.22 1.26
C LEU A 58 21.08 15.29 0.36
N MET A 59 19.80 15.18 -0.01
CA MET A 59 19.15 16.09 -0.96
C MET A 59 18.75 17.43 -0.32
N GLY A 60 18.60 17.48 1.01
CA GLY A 60 18.10 18.63 1.74
C GLY A 60 16.57 18.66 1.80
N LYS A 61 16.04 19.23 2.89
CA LYS A 61 14.60 19.30 3.17
C LYS A 61 13.81 19.97 2.05
N ASP A 62 14.27 21.11 1.53
CA ASP A 62 13.55 21.86 0.49
C ASP A 62 13.38 21.07 -0.81
N ASN A 63 14.42 20.32 -1.20
CA ASN A 63 14.37 19.47 -2.39
C ASN A 63 13.45 18.26 -2.18
N PHE A 64 13.47 17.66 -0.98
CA PHE A 64 12.56 16.57 -0.63
C PHE A 64 11.10 17.04 -0.65
N ASP A 65 10.80 18.17 0.00
CA ASP A 65 9.44 18.72 0.07
C ASP A 65 8.90 19.02 -1.35
N ARG A 66 9.76 19.49 -2.27
CA ARG A 66 9.40 19.68 -3.69
C ARG A 66 9.06 18.37 -4.40
N ILE A 67 9.86 17.32 -4.22
CA ILE A 67 9.63 16.01 -4.82
C ILE A 67 8.36 15.38 -4.25
N TRP A 68 8.21 15.43 -2.93
CA TRP A 68 7.05 14.90 -2.21
C TRP A 68 5.75 15.60 -2.62
N ALA A 69 5.76 16.93 -2.75
CA ALA A 69 4.62 17.68 -3.25
C ALA A 69 4.22 17.26 -4.68
N GLY A 70 5.20 17.04 -5.56
CA GLY A 70 4.98 16.50 -6.90
C GLY A 70 4.36 15.11 -6.88
N ALA A 71 4.92 14.19 -6.08
CA ALA A 71 4.41 12.83 -5.92
C ALA A 71 2.96 12.84 -5.38
N MET A 72 2.67 13.65 -4.36
CA MET A 72 1.33 13.77 -3.79
C MET A 72 0.33 14.39 -4.77
N ARG A 73 0.78 15.30 -5.65
CA ARG A 73 -0.05 15.83 -6.74
C ARG A 73 -0.45 14.74 -7.72
N HIS A 74 0.49 13.90 -8.15
CA HIS A 74 0.18 12.75 -9.00
C HIS A 74 -0.76 11.75 -8.30
N LEU A 75 -0.56 11.47 -7.02
CA LEU A 75 -1.46 10.62 -6.25
C LEU A 75 -2.88 11.19 -6.17
N LYS A 76 -3.02 12.51 -6.01
CA LYS A 76 -4.33 13.18 -6.01
C LYS A 76 -5.04 13.09 -7.37
N THR A 77 -4.32 13.02 -8.48
CA THR A 77 -4.94 12.81 -9.81
C THR A 77 -5.54 11.41 -9.98
N LEU A 78 -5.13 10.44 -9.15
CA LEU A 78 -5.73 9.11 -9.09
C LEU A 78 -7.05 9.11 -8.29
N LYS A 79 -7.50 10.24 -7.73
CA LYS A 79 -8.78 10.32 -7.01
C LYS A 79 -9.90 9.83 -7.94
N PRO A 80 -10.60 8.72 -7.60
CA PRO A 80 -11.66 8.20 -8.45
C PRO A 80 -12.79 9.22 -8.60
N ALA A 81 -13.40 9.28 -9.78
CA ALA A 81 -14.54 10.17 -10.04
C ALA A 81 -15.67 9.94 -9.01
N GLY A 82 -16.31 11.04 -8.59
CA GLY A 82 -17.52 11.00 -7.76
C GLY A 82 -18.76 10.59 -8.58
N GLY A 83 -19.83 10.18 -7.91
CA GLY A 83 -21.09 9.80 -8.56
C GLY A 83 -21.12 8.36 -9.08
N VAL A 84 -20.95 7.37 -8.19
CA VAL A 84 -21.09 5.96 -8.55
C VAL A 84 -22.54 5.48 -8.51
N SER A 85 -22.95 4.68 -9.50
CA SER A 85 -24.28 4.05 -9.49
C SER A 85 -24.43 3.07 -8.32
N LYS A 86 -25.66 2.86 -7.84
CA LYS A 86 -25.94 1.90 -6.74
C LYS A 86 -25.30 0.52 -7.01
N ARG A 87 -25.40 0.01 -8.24
CA ARG A 87 -24.83 -1.28 -8.64
C ARG A 87 -23.31 -1.30 -8.53
N ARG A 88 -22.63 -0.25 -9.02
CA ARG A 88 -21.17 -0.15 -8.92
C ARG A 88 -20.72 -0.04 -7.47
N TYR A 89 -21.44 0.72 -6.65
CA TYR A 89 -21.19 0.83 -5.21
C TYR A 89 -21.30 -0.52 -4.50
N THR A 90 -22.36 -1.29 -4.72
CA THR A 90 -22.53 -2.61 -4.10
C THR A 90 -21.45 -3.59 -4.53
N ILE A 91 -21.11 -3.64 -5.83
CA ILE A 91 -20.03 -4.50 -6.34
C ILE A 91 -18.70 -4.12 -5.69
N GLY A 92 -18.36 -2.84 -5.67
CA GLY A 92 -17.14 -2.35 -5.03
C GLY A 92 -17.09 -2.68 -3.54
N LEU A 93 -18.22 -2.57 -2.84
CA LEU A 93 -18.31 -2.91 -1.42
C LEU A 93 -18.09 -4.41 -1.19
N CYS A 94 -18.68 -5.29 -2.02
CA CYS A 94 -18.41 -6.72 -1.95
C CYS A 94 -16.93 -7.04 -2.24
N MET A 95 -16.35 -6.40 -3.25
CA MET A 95 -14.92 -6.55 -3.59
C MET A 95 -13.99 -6.07 -2.47
N LEU A 96 -14.43 -5.16 -1.61
CA LEU A 96 -13.67 -4.69 -0.45
C LEU A 96 -13.84 -5.63 0.76
N VAL A 97 -15.09 -5.94 1.09
CA VAL A 97 -15.45 -6.63 2.33
C VAL A 97 -15.16 -8.13 2.26
N VAL A 98 -15.45 -8.79 1.14
CA VAL A 98 -15.27 -10.25 1.02
C VAL A 98 -13.80 -10.66 1.18
N PRO A 99 -12.83 -10.05 0.46
CA PRO A 99 -11.41 -10.36 0.65
C PRO A 99 -10.92 -10.03 2.05
N ALA A 100 -11.34 -8.90 2.63
CA ALA A 100 -10.94 -8.49 3.97
C ALA A 100 -11.43 -9.48 5.04
N LEU A 101 -12.69 -9.92 4.96
CA LEU A 101 -13.24 -10.94 5.86
C LEU A 101 -12.53 -12.27 5.68
N TYR A 102 -12.25 -12.68 4.44
CA TYR A 102 -11.49 -13.89 4.16
C TYR A 102 -10.10 -13.85 4.80
N ALA A 103 -9.34 -12.76 4.61
CA ALA A 103 -8.02 -12.59 5.18
C ALA A 103 -8.04 -12.62 6.71
N TRP A 104 -9.06 -12.00 7.32
CA TRP A 104 -9.25 -12.03 8.76
C TRP A 104 -9.56 -13.44 9.28
N ILE A 105 -10.48 -14.18 8.66
CA ILE A 105 -10.81 -15.57 9.03
C ILE A 105 -9.59 -16.48 8.85
N ALA A 106 -8.87 -16.34 7.73
CA ALA A 106 -7.67 -17.10 7.41
C ALA A 106 -6.55 -16.93 8.46
N SER A 107 -6.52 -15.80 9.18
CA SER A 107 -5.60 -15.59 10.30
C SER A 107 -5.91 -16.45 11.52
N TYR A 108 -7.17 -16.82 11.76
CA TYR A 108 -7.59 -17.62 12.92
C TYR A 108 -7.71 -19.11 12.60
N ALA A 109 -8.03 -19.45 11.35
CA ALA A 109 -8.15 -20.82 10.87
C ALA A 109 -7.20 -21.07 9.68
N PRO A 110 -5.88 -21.12 9.90
CA PRO A 110 -4.90 -21.30 8.82
C PRO A 110 -5.06 -22.65 8.09
N SER A 111 -5.69 -23.64 8.73
CA SER A 111 -6.02 -24.94 8.13
C SER A 111 -7.07 -24.88 7.01
N TRP A 112 -7.78 -23.76 6.85
CA TRP A 112 -8.73 -23.56 5.75
C TRP A 112 -8.06 -23.06 4.46
N LEU A 113 -6.77 -22.70 4.52
CA LEU A 113 -6.00 -22.26 3.37
C LEU A 113 -5.42 -23.46 2.62
N PRO A 114 -5.19 -23.32 1.29
CA PRO A 114 -4.44 -24.34 0.55
C PRO A 114 -3.10 -24.63 1.24
N GLU A 115 -2.82 -25.91 1.47
CA GLU A 115 -1.51 -26.34 2.02
C GLU A 115 -0.37 -26.05 1.05
N ASP A 116 -0.67 -26.01 -0.25
CA ASP A 116 0.27 -25.59 -1.28
C ASP A 116 0.61 -24.09 -1.09
N TYR A 117 1.87 -23.84 -0.73
CA TYR A 117 2.42 -22.52 -0.52
C TYR A 117 2.30 -21.62 -1.75
N VAL A 118 2.55 -22.15 -2.94
CA VAL A 118 2.50 -21.38 -4.20
C VAL A 118 1.06 -20.97 -4.49
N LEU A 119 0.12 -21.91 -4.38
CA LEU A 119 -1.31 -21.61 -4.57
C LEU A 119 -1.79 -20.57 -3.54
N ARG A 120 -1.38 -20.70 -2.27
CA ARG A 120 -1.73 -19.75 -1.20
C ARG A 120 -1.22 -18.34 -1.49
N VAL A 121 0.01 -18.19 -1.99
CA VAL A 121 0.56 -16.89 -2.39
C VAL A 121 -0.25 -16.26 -3.52
N TRP A 122 -0.58 -17.03 -4.57
CA TRP A 122 -1.38 -16.52 -5.69
C TRP A 122 -2.79 -16.12 -5.29
N VAL A 123 -3.44 -16.90 -4.42
CA VAL A 123 -4.77 -16.57 -3.87
C VAL A 123 -4.72 -15.26 -3.09
N ASN A 124 -3.76 -15.11 -2.17
CA ASN A 124 -3.62 -13.89 -1.38
C ASN A 124 -3.33 -12.67 -2.26
N LEU A 125 -2.42 -12.80 -3.23
CA LEU A 125 -2.11 -11.72 -4.16
C LEU A 125 -3.32 -11.32 -5.00
N GLY A 126 -4.13 -12.30 -5.44
CA GLY A 126 -5.39 -12.04 -6.15
C GLY A 126 -6.38 -11.26 -5.29
N LEU A 127 -6.54 -11.66 -4.03
CA LEU A 127 -7.41 -10.97 -3.07
C LEU A 127 -6.93 -9.54 -2.77
N ASP A 128 -5.62 -9.32 -2.66
CA ASP A 128 -5.04 -8.00 -2.48
C ASP A 128 -5.32 -7.10 -3.69
N VAL A 129 -5.13 -7.62 -4.91
CA VAL A 129 -5.45 -6.90 -6.16
C VAL A 129 -6.94 -6.55 -6.24
N VAL A 130 -7.83 -7.49 -5.90
CA VAL A 130 -9.28 -7.24 -5.87
C VAL A 130 -9.62 -6.16 -4.83
N THR A 131 -9.00 -6.21 -3.65
CA THR A 131 -9.16 -5.22 -2.59
C THR A 131 -8.71 -3.83 -3.06
N LEU A 132 -7.55 -3.73 -3.71
CA LEU A 132 -7.07 -2.47 -4.28
C LEU A 132 -8.00 -1.94 -5.38
N ALA A 133 -8.42 -2.81 -6.29
CA ALA A 133 -9.37 -2.45 -7.36
C ALA A 133 -10.71 -1.95 -6.80
N SER A 134 -11.16 -2.52 -5.67
CA SER A 134 -12.42 -2.13 -5.01
C SER A 134 -12.45 -0.64 -4.64
N LEU A 135 -11.30 -0.05 -4.24
CA LEU A 135 -11.20 1.36 -3.87
C LEU A 135 -11.43 2.29 -5.07
N PHE A 136 -11.04 1.86 -6.27
CA PHE A 136 -11.34 2.57 -7.51
C PHE A 136 -12.79 2.35 -7.95
N VAL A 137 -13.33 1.15 -7.77
CA VAL A 137 -14.73 0.82 -8.08
C VAL A 137 -15.68 1.62 -7.19
N LEU A 138 -15.39 1.74 -5.89
CA LEU A 138 -16.18 2.47 -4.91
C LEU A 138 -16.20 3.99 -5.14
N GLY A 139 -15.22 4.54 -5.86
CA GLY A 139 -15.27 5.93 -6.31
C GLY A 139 -14.89 6.96 -5.24
N GLY A 140 -14.92 8.25 -5.61
CA GLY A 140 -14.56 9.36 -4.73
C GLY A 140 -15.48 9.51 -3.51
N ASP A 141 -16.78 9.27 -3.69
CA ASP A 141 -17.79 9.42 -2.63
C ASP A 141 -17.54 8.45 -1.45
N PHE A 142 -16.98 7.28 -1.73
CA PHE A 142 -16.56 6.34 -0.68
C PHE A 142 -15.37 6.88 0.12
N TRP A 143 -14.37 7.44 -0.56
CA TRP A 143 -13.21 8.06 0.11
C TRP A 143 -13.63 9.22 1.01
N ASP A 144 -14.61 10.01 0.60
CA ASP A 144 -15.14 11.09 1.42
C ASP A 144 -15.84 10.56 2.69
N LYS A 145 -16.53 9.39 2.62
CA LYS A 145 -17.07 8.69 3.80
C LYS A 145 -15.97 8.15 4.72
N VAL A 146 -14.92 7.54 4.16
CA VAL A 146 -13.77 7.06 4.95
C VAL A 146 -13.10 8.22 5.67
N ARG A 147 -12.92 9.36 4.99
CA ARG A 147 -12.37 10.57 5.60
C ARG A 147 -13.27 11.10 6.71
N ALA A 148 -14.59 11.11 6.50
CA ALA A 148 -15.56 11.54 7.51
C ALA A 148 -15.51 10.69 8.78
N LEU A 149 -15.22 9.39 8.68
CA LEU A 149 -15.10 8.50 9.84
C LEU A 149 -14.01 8.94 10.84
N PHE A 150 -12.95 9.61 10.36
CA PHE A 150 -11.86 10.11 11.21
C PHE A 150 -12.05 11.57 11.66
N LEU A 151 -13.12 12.23 11.21
CA LEU A 151 -13.47 13.59 11.62
C LEU A 151 -14.55 13.50 12.70
N HIS A 152 -14.19 13.82 13.95
CA HIS A 152 -15.11 13.73 15.10
C HIS A 152 -16.44 14.44 14.87
N ASP A 153 -16.42 15.61 14.23
CA ASP A 153 -17.61 16.44 14.05
C ASP A 153 -18.46 16.02 12.84
N ALA A 154 -18.01 15.03 12.05
CA ALA A 154 -18.74 14.58 10.89
C ALA A 154 -19.99 13.80 11.30
N ARG A 155 -21.14 14.16 10.72
CA ARG A 155 -22.42 13.47 10.93
C ARG A 155 -22.90 12.84 9.63
N VAL A 156 -23.45 11.62 9.74
CA VAL A 156 -24.08 10.93 8.62
C VAL A 156 -25.49 11.50 8.42
N VAL A 157 -25.74 12.13 7.27
CA VAL A 157 -27.09 12.52 6.86
C VAL A 157 -27.69 11.36 6.08
N SER A 158 -28.65 10.66 6.68
CA SER A 158 -29.41 9.61 5.99
C SER A 158 -30.49 10.27 5.13
N PRO A 159 -30.62 9.93 3.83
CA PRO A 159 -31.74 10.39 3.04
C PRO A 159 -33.02 9.74 3.58
N SER A 160 -34.01 10.58 3.94
CA SER A 160 -35.37 10.21 4.33
C SER A 160 -36.22 9.80 3.14
#